data_AF-G5K6B0-F1
#
_entry.id   AF-G5K6B0-F1
#
_cell.length_a   1.000
_cell.length_b   1.000
_cell.length_c   1.000
_cell.angle_alpha   90.00
_cell.angle_beta   90.00
_cell.angle_gamma   90.00
#
_symmetry.space_group_name_H-M   'P 1'
#
loop_
_entity.id
_entity.type
_entity.pdbx_description
1 polymer ?
#
loop_
_entity_poly.entity_id
_entity_poly.type
_entity_poly.pdbx_seq_one_letter_code
_entity_poly.pdbx_strand_id
1 'polypeptide(L)'
;MDKEVSEVEGLQPAHKLSKTSLLFLAITIHNIPEGLAIGVTFGALGHGDVPKSALLGVLGLAIGIGLQNIPEGAALSIPIRADGKSRFKAFVWGAMSAIVEPIGAVVGAALVLVMLPILPYALSFAAGAMIFVVVEELIPESQTNGNTDVATLGLMLGFVIMMVMDVALG
;
A
#
# COMPACT_ATOMS: atom_id res chain seq x y z
N MET A 1 4.16 15.29 30.57
CA MET A 1 4.87 14.13 29.99
C MET A 1 5.23 14.38 28.52
N ASP A 2 4.84 15.53 27.95
CA ASP A 2 5.02 15.87 26.53
C ASP A 2 6.39 16.47 26.18
N LYS A 3 7.24 16.71 27.18
CA LYS A 3 8.57 17.31 26.96
C LYS A 3 9.63 16.27 26.56
N GLU A 4 9.53 15.03 27.06
CA GLU A 4 10.59 14.02 26.86
C GLU A 4 10.59 13.38 25.47
N VAL A 5 9.44 13.29 24.79
CA VAL A 5 9.39 12.72 23.42
C VAL A 5 9.88 13.73 22.37
N SER A 6 9.87 15.02 22.67
CA SER A 6 10.28 16.07 21.73
C SER A 6 11.80 16.19 21.54
N GLU A 7 12.60 15.56 22.41
CA GLU A 7 14.04 15.78 22.50
C GLU A 7 14.88 14.68 21.79
N VAL A 8 14.25 13.57 21.38
CA VAL A 8 14.91 12.48 20.64
C VAL A 8 14.96 12.72 19.12
N GLU A 9 14.09 13.55 18.57
CA GLU A 9 14.06 13.90 17.13
C GLU A 9 14.85 15.17 16.83
N GLY A 10 16.17 15.15 17.03
CA GLY A 10 17.11 16.29 16.94
C GLY A 10 17.16 17.12 15.65
N LEU A 11 16.14 17.10 14.79
CA LEU A 11 15.91 18.03 13.69
C LEU A 11 14.41 18.33 13.61
N GLN A 12 13.97 19.50 14.09
CA GLN A 12 12.61 19.97 13.77
C GLN A 12 12.58 20.40 12.29
N PRO A 13 11.88 19.70 11.38
CA PRO A 13 11.83 20.11 9.99
C PRO A 13 10.96 21.36 9.86
N ALA A 14 11.42 22.34 9.10
CA ALA A 14 10.78 23.66 8.90
C ALA A 14 9.40 23.62 8.19
N HIS A 15 8.87 22.43 7.88
CA HIS A 15 7.50 22.22 7.41
C HIS A 15 7.11 20.77 7.70
N LYS A 16 6.44 20.49 8.83
CA LYS A 16 5.89 19.15 9.07
C LYS A 16 4.79 18.89 8.03
N LEU A 17 4.94 17.85 7.21
CA LEU A 17 3.88 17.35 6.35
C LEU A 17 2.67 16.99 7.22
N SER A 18 1.45 17.19 6.71
CA SER A 18 0.27 16.72 7.44
C SER A 18 0.27 15.19 7.50
N LYS A 19 -0.35 14.61 8.53
CA LYS A 19 -0.53 13.15 8.63
C LYS A 19 -1.10 12.56 7.33
N THR A 20 -2.10 13.22 6.76
CA THR A 20 -2.73 12.83 5.50
C THR A 20 -1.76 12.85 4.31
N SER A 21 -0.80 13.79 4.28
CA SER A 21 0.25 13.83 3.26
C SER A 21 1.32 12.76 3.45
N LEU A 22 1.67 12.43 4.70
CA LEU A 22 2.57 11.32 5.02
C LEU A 22 1.94 9.99 4.64
N LEU A 23 0.68 9.77 5.01
CA LEU A 23 -0.09 8.60 4.61
C LEU A 23 -0.24 8.48 3.09
N PHE A 24 -0.53 9.58 2.40
CA PHE A 24 -0.58 9.61 0.93
C PHE A 24 0.75 9.17 0.32
N LEU A 25 1.86 9.73 0.79
CA LEU A 25 3.19 9.42 0.28
C LEU A 25 3.59 7.98 0.58
N ALA A 26 3.31 7.51 1.78
CA ALA A 26 3.57 6.14 2.21
C ALA A 26 2.86 5.11 1.32
N ILE A 27 1.54 5.24 1.15
CA ILE A 27 0.74 4.37 0.28
C ILE A 27 1.26 4.46 -1.16
N THR A 28 1.53 5.68 -1.65
CA THR A 28 2.08 5.84 -3.01
C THR A 28 3.42 5.13 -3.19
N ILE A 29 4.32 5.17 -2.21
CA ILE A 29 5.61 4.46 -2.30
C ILE A 29 5.41 2.94 -2.28
N HIS A 30 4.46 2.44 -1.48
CA HIS A 30 4.15 1.01 -1.40
C HIS A 30 3.60 0.45 -2.72
N ASN A 31 2.77 1.24 -3.40
CA ASN A 31 2.13 0.89 -4.66
C ASN A 31 3.13 0.73 -5.82
N ILE A 32 4.36 1.25 -5.69
CA ILE A 32 5.40 1.10 -6.72
C ILE A 32 5.85 -0.37 -6.84
N PRO A 33 6.32 -1.05 -5.77
CA PRO A 33 6.62 -2.48 -5.80
C PRO A 33 5.47 -3.37 -6.27
N GLU A 34 4.22 -3.06 -5.93
CA GLU A 34 3.06 -3.82 -6.38
C GLU A 34 2.84 -3.71 -7.89
N GLY A 35 2.87 -2.49 -8.42
CA GLY A 35 2.84 -2.25 -9.86
C GLY A 35 3.97 -3.00 -10.58
N LEU A 36 5.19 -2.91 -10.05
CA LEU A 36 6.33 -3.66 -10.59
C LEU A 36 6.10 -5.17 -10.56
N ALA A 37 5.53 -5.72 -9.48
CA ALA A 37 5.25 -7.15 -9.38
C ALA A 37 4.26 -7.61 -10.45
N ILE A 38 3.18 -6.86 -10.69
CA ILE A 38 2.24 -7.12 -11.79
C ILE A 38 2.98 -7.09 -13.13
N GLY A 39 3.73 -6.02 -13.39
CA GLY A 39 4.46 -5.83 -14.64
C GLY A 39 5.46 -6.94 -14.94
N VAL A 40 6.31 -7.27 -13.98
CA VAL A 40 7.37 -8.27 -14.11
C VAL A 40 6.78 -9.66 -14.34
N THR A 41 5.72 -10.02 -13.60
CA THR A 41 5.11 -11.37 -13.71
C THR A 41 4.37 -11.56 -15.04
N PHE A 42 3.64 -10.56 -15.52
CA PHE A 42 3.06 -10.60 -16.88
C PHE A 42 4.11 -10.50 -17.98
N GLY A 43 5.14 -9.68 -17.80
CA GLY A 43 6.24 -9.55 -18.75
C GLY A 43 7.03 -10.86 -18.90
N ALA A 44 7.30 -11.56 -17.79
CA ALA A 44 7.96 -12.86 -17.80
C ALA A 44 7.14 -13.93 -18.54
N LEU A 45 5.79 -13.91 -18.43
CA LEU A 45 4.91 -14.77 -19.22
C LEU A 45 5.01 -14.48 -20.72
N GLY A 46 5.12 -13.20 -21.09
CA GLY A 46 5.24 -12.76 -22.48
C GLY A 46 6.58 -13.12 -23.12
N HIS A 47 7.68 -13.05 -22.36
CA HIS A 47 9.04 -13.39 -22.82
C HIS A 47 9.34 -14.89 -22.81
N GLY A 48 8.52 -15.69 -22.09
CA GLY A 48 8.71 -17.14 -21.96
C GLY A 48 9.67 -17.54 -20.84
N ASP A 49 10.03 -16.61 -19.95
CA ASP A 49 10.87 -16.84 -18.78
C ASP A 49 10.15 -17.71 -17.72
N VAL A 50 8.82 -17.64 -17.70
CA VAL A 50 7.95 -18.49 -16.88
C VAL A 50 6.99 -19.31 -17.74
N PRO A 51 6.65 -20.55 -17.34
CA PRO A 51 5.77 -21.39 -18.12
C PRO A 51 4.37 -20.80 -18.21
N LYS A 52 3.68 -21.00 -19.34
CA LYS A 52 2.28 -20.55 -19.53
C LYS A 52 1.31 -21.11 -18.49
N SER A 53 1.64 -22.23 -17.85
CA SER A 53 0.88 -22.77 -16.73
C SER A 53 0.83 -21.85 -15.51
N ALA A 54 1.77 -20.89 -15.40
CA ALA A 54 1.77 -19.88 -14.35
C ALA A 54 0.75 -18.75 -14.56
N LEU A 55 0.04 -18.71 -15.70
CA LEU A 55 -0.93 -17.66 -16.02
C LEU A 55 -1.99 -17.48 -14.93
N LEU A 56 -2.49 -18.58 -14.35
CA LEU A 56 -3.49 -18.50 -13.28
C LEU A 56 -2.93 -17.83 -12.02
N GLY A 57 -1.67 -18.11 -11.65
CA GLY A 57 -1.02 -17.47 -10.50
C GLY A 57 -0.73 -15.99 -10.75
N VAL A 58 -0.32 -15.63 -11.96
CA VAL A 58 -0.10 -14.21 -12.33
C VAL A 58 -1.41 -13.41 -12.33
N LEU A 59 -2.49 -14.00 -12.84
CA LEU A 59 -3.83 -13.41 -12.75
C LEU A 59 -4.30 -13.31 -11.30
N GLY A 60 -4.04 -14.35 -10.50
CA GLY A 60 -4.32 -14.38 -9.08
C GLY A 60 -3.64 -13.24 -8.32
N LEU A 61 -2.34 -13.05 -8.52
CA LEU A 61 -1.57 -11.93 -7.96
C LEU A 61 -2.17 -10.57 -8.32
N ALA A 62 -2.48 -10.35 -9.61
CA ALA A 62 -3.04 -9.09 -10.06
C ALA A 62 -4.43 -8.80 -9.48
N ILE A 63 -5.26 -9.84 -9.33
CA ILE A 63 -6.58 -9.73 -8.68
C ILE A 63 -6.38 -9.46 -7.18
N GLY A 64 -5.45 -10.14 -6.52
CA GLY A 64 -5.14 -9.94 -5.11
C GLY A 64 -4.74 -8.50 -4.81
N ILE A 65 -3.78 -7.97 -5.56
CA ILE A 65 -3.35 -6.57 -5.50
C ILE A 65 -4.53 -5.62 -5.76
N GLY A 66 -5.29 -5.84 -6.84
CA GLY A 66 -6.44 -4.99 -7.15
C GLY A 66 -7.52 -4.96 -6.06
N LEU A 67 -7.71 -6.07 -5.34
CA LEU A 67 -8.68 -6.16 -4.25
C LEU A 67 -8.22 -5.45 -2.98
N GLN A 68 -6.93 -5.53 -2.61
CA GLN A 68 -6.41 -4.83 -1.42
C GLN A 68 -6.32 -3.31 -1.60
N ASN A 69 -6.18 -2.84 -2.85
CA ASN A 69 -6.12 -1.41 -3.16
C ASN A 69 -7.45 -0.69 -2.87
N ILE A 70 -8.56 -1.43 -2.75
CA ILE A 70 -9.84 -0.88 -2.32
C ILE A 70 -9.78 -0.46 -0.83
N PRO A 71 -9.46 -1.35 0.14
CA PRO A 71 -9.15 -0.97 1.52
C PRO A 71 -8.11 0.15 1.65
N GLU A 72 -7.02 0.11 0.90
CA GLU A 72 -5.94 1.11 1.00
C GLU A 72 -6.38 2.50 0.52
N GLY A 73 -7.02 2.57 -0.65
CA GLY A 73 -7.60 3.80 -1.17
C GLY A 73 -8.66 4.38 -0.23
N ALA A 74 -9.42 3.50 0.46
CA ALA A 74 -10.36 3.92 1.50
C ALA A 74 -9.66 4.45 2.75
N ALA A 75 -8.55 3.83 3.19
CA ALA A 75 -7.76 4.27 4.34
C ALA A 75 -7.24 5.71 4.17
N LEU A 76 -6.99 6.14 2.93
CA LEU A 76 -6.64 7.53 2.61
C LEU A 76 -7.87 8.42 2.37
N SER A 77 -8.90 7.91 1.70
CA SER A 77 -10.11 8.70 1.36
C SER A 77 -10.92 9.11 2.59
N ILE A 78 -11.04 8.23 3.58
CA ILE A 78 -11.83 8.46 4.80
C ILE A 78 -11.30 9.65 5.63
N PRO A 79 -10.00 9.73 5.99
CA PRO A 79 -9.47 10.89 6.72
C PRO A 79 -9.55 12.18 5.89
N ILE A 80 -9.29 12.14 4.57
CA ILE A 80 -9.46 13.32 3.70
C ILE A 80 -10.91 13.84 3.72
N ARG A 81 -11.87 12.92 3.79
CA ARG A 81 -13.28 13.27 3.93
C ARG A 81 -13.61 13.82 5.32
N ALA A 82 -13.02 13.25 6.38
CA ALA A 82 -13.17 13.72 7.75
C ALA A 82 -12.62 15.15 7.92
N ASP A 83 -11.56 15.50 7.19
CA ASP A 83 -10.98 16.85 7.07
C ASP A 83 -11.87 17.85 6.30
N GLY A 84 -13.10 17.46 5.94
CA GLY A 84 -14.11 18.33 5.34
C GLY A 84 -14.05 18.44 3.80
N LYS A 85 -13.23 17.63 3.11
CA LYS A 85 -13.23 17.63 1.63
C LYS A 85 -14.49 16.96 1.06
N SER A 86 -14.81 17.27 -0.20
CA SER A 86 -15.95 16.65 -0.89
C SER A 86 -15.70 15.15 -1.12
N ARG A 87 -16.77 14.34 -1.18
CA ARG A 87 -16.70 12.88 -1.43
C ARG A 87 -15.88 12.55 -2.67
N PHE A 88 -16.08 13.33 -3.74
CA PHE A 88 -15.35 13.16 -4.99
C PHE A 88 -13.87 13.48 -4.84
N LYS A 89 -13.50 14.57 -4.15
CA LYS A 89 -12.08 14.88 -3.91
C LYS A 89 -11.40 13.80 -3.08
N ALA A 90 -12.05 13.34 -2.01
CA ALA A 90 -11.53 12.26 -1.18
C ALA A 90 -11.27 10.98 -2.01
N PHE A 91 -12.26 10.55 -2.80
CA PHE A 91 -12.13 9.41 -3.70
C PHE A 91 -11.00 9.59 -4.73
N VAL A 92 -10.91 10.75 -5.37
CA VAL A 92 -9.85 11.03 -6.35
C VAL A 92 -8.48 10.96 -5.70
N TRP A 93 -8.28 11.57 -4.52
CA TRP A 93 -6.99 11.47 -3.83
C TRP A 93 -6.65 10.05 -3.42
N GLY A 94 -7.63 9.27 -2.94
CA GLY A 94 -7.44 7.84 -2.66
C GLY A 94 -7.12 7.01 -3.89
N ALA A 95 -7.72 7.30 -5.04
CA ALA A 95 -7.39 6.62 -6.30
C ALA A 95 -6.02 7.07 -6.85
N MET A 96 -5.66 8.34 -6.65
CA MET A 96 -4.41 8.90 -7.16
C MET A 96 -3.18 8.39 -6.41
N SER A 97 -3.29 7.88 -5.18
CA SER A 97 -2.16 7.22 -4.51
C SER A 97 -1.75 5.92 -5.22
N ALA A 98 -2.66 5.30 -5.98
CA ALA A 98 -2.41 4.10 -6.78
C ALA A 98 -1.97 4.39 -8.22
N ILE A 99 -1.81 5.67 -8.64
CA ILE A 99 -1.47 5.98 -10.04
C ILE A 99 -0.10 5.44 -10.47
N VAL A 100 0.78 5.18 -9.49
CA VAL A 100 2.10 4.61 -9.71
C VAL A 100 2.05 3.13 -10.10
N GLU A 101 0.97 2.40 -9.80
CA GLU A 101 0.84 0.98 -10.14
C GLU A 101 0.83 0.73 -11.65
N PRO A 102 -0.04 1.38 -12.47
CA PRO A 102 0.03 1.23 -13.93
C PRO A 102 1.40 1.60 -14.50
N ILE A 103 2.06 2.62 -13.94
CA ILE A 103 3.39 3.04 -14.37
C ILE A 103 4.42 1.96 -14.04
N GLY A 104 4.41 1.46 -12.80
CA GLY A 104 5.24 0.36 -12.34
C GLY A 104 5.01 -0.92 -13.14
N ALA A 105 3.76 -1.21 -13.52
CA ALA A 105 3.42 -2.37 -14.33
C ALA A 105 3.99 -2.29 -15.74
N VAL A 106 3.90 -1.13 -16.39
CA VAL A 106 4.51 -0.92 -17.71
C VAL A 106 6.04 -1.01 -17.63
N VAL A 107 6.65 -0.36 -16.63
CA VAL A 107 8.11 -0.40 -16.43
C VAL A 107 8.60 -1.82 -16.12
N GLY A 108 7.89 -2.53 -15.24
CA GLY A 108 8.20 -3.91 -14.86
C GLY A 108 8.10 -4.87 -16.03
N ALA A 109 7.07 -4.71 -16.87
CA ALA A 109 6.89 -5.52 -18.08
C ALA A 109 7.93 -5.22 -19.16
N ALA A 110 8.41 -3.98 -19.26
CA ALA A 110 9.44 -3.58 -20.22
C ALA A 110 10.86 -4.01 -19.79
N LEU A 111 11.12 -4.08 -18.48
CA LEU A 111 12.45 -4.31 -17.91
C LEU A 111 12.55 -5.61 -17.09
N VAL A 112 11.80 -6.65 -17.49
CA VAL A 112 11.68 -7.94 -16.76
C VAL A 112 13.03 -8.49 -16.31
N LEU A 113 14.01 -8.59 -17.23
CA LEU A 113 15.32 -9.18 -16.95
C LEU A 113 16.12 -8.39 -15.89
N VAL A 114 15.89 -7.08 -15.79
CA VAL A 114 16.55 -6.21 -14.79
C VAL A 114 15.77 -6.24 -13.47
N MET A 115 14.45 -6.30 -13.54
CA MET A 115 13.57 -6.16 -12.37
C MET A 115 13.40 -7.47 -11.59
N LEU A 116 13.41 -8.64 -12.24
CA LEU A 116 13.29 -9.96 -11.60
C LEU A 116 14.22 -10.13 -10.36
N PRO A 117 15.53 -9.86 -10.43
CA PRO A 117 16.41 -10.00 -9.26
C PRO A 117 16.23 -8.91 -8.20
N ILE A 118 15.67 -7.74 -8.57
CA ILE A 118 15.49 -6.59 -7.68
C ILE A 118 14.16 -6.69 -6.91
N LEU A 119 13.15 -7.32 -7.53
CA LEU A 119 11.78 -7.36 -7.05
C LEU A 119 11.63 -7.86 -5.60
N PRO A 120 12.32 -8.92 -5.13
CA PRO A 120 12.20 -9.36 -3.73
C PRO A 120 12.69 -8.32 -2.72
N TYR A 121 13.71 -7.53 -3.09
CA TYR A 121 14.23 -6.46 -2.24
C TYR A 121 13.28 -5.26 -2.24
N ALA A 122 12.71 -4.92 -3.40
CA ALA A 122 11.71 -3.86 -3.51
C ALA A 122 10.44 -4.19 -2.70
N LEU A 123 9.93 -5.43 -2.81
CA LEU A 123 8.76 -5.90 -2.07
C LEU A 123 9.03 -5.96 -0.56
N SER A 124 10.20 -6.45 -0.13
CA SER A 124 10.53 -6.50 1.31
C SER A 124 10.68 -5.10 1.91
N PHE A 125 11.26 -4.15 1.17
CA PHE A 125 11.28 -2.74 1.56
C PHE A 125 9.86 -2.15 1.65
N ALA A 126 9.00 -2.40 0.67
CA ALA A 126 7.61 -1.96 0.67
C ALA A 126 6.84 -2.50 1.88
N ALA A 127 7.00 -3.78 2.19
CA ALA A 127 6.37 -4.43 3.33
C ALA A 127 6.82 -3.79 4.65
N GLY A 128 8.12 -3.53 4.81
CA GLY A 128 8.65 -2.83 5.98
C GLY A 128 8.08 -1.41 6.14
N ALA A 129 7.99 -0.66 5.04
CA ALA A 129 7.40 0.68 5.04
C ALA A 129 5.92 0.65 5.45
N MET A 130 5.12 -0.32 4.97
CA MET A 130 3.72 -0.42 5.37
C MET A 130 3.53 -0.87 6.80
N ILE A 131 4.40 -1.75 7.34
CA ILE A 131 4.36 -2.08 8.77
C ILE A 131 4.57 -0.82 9.61
N PHE A 132 5.55 0.02 9.26
CA PHE A 132 5.80 1.30 9.95
C PHE A 132 4.55 2.20 9.90
N VAL A 133 3.96 2.40 8.73
CA VAL A 133 2.78 3.27 8.53
C VAL A 133 1.56 2.75 9.29
N VAL A 134 1.34 1.43 9.28
CA VAL A 134 0.24 0.82 10.02
C VAL A 134 0.41 1.06 11.53
N VAL A 135 1.61 0.86 12.06
CA VAL A 135 1.89 0.98 13.50
C VAL A 135 1.89 2.43 13.97
N GLU A 136 2.53 3.34 13.25
CA GLU A 136 2.70 4.73 13.67
C GLU A 136 1.50 5.61 13.34
N GLU A 137 0.76 5.32 12.26
CA GLU A 137 -0.32 6.17 11.79
C GLU A 137 -1.69 5.49 11.88
N LEU A 138 -1.91 4.36 11.20
CA LEU A 138 -3.26 3.80 11.04
C LEU A 138 -3.86 3.25 12.35
N ILE A 139 -3.09 2.51 13.13
CA ILE A 139 -3.56 1.95 14.41
C ILE A 139 -3.89 3.08 15.41
N PRO A 140 -2.99 4.03 15.72
CA PRO A 140 -3.31 5.14 16.63
C PRO A 140 -4.50 5.99 16.16
N GLU A 141 -4.57 6.29 14.86
CA GLU A 141 -5.65 7.10 14.29
C GLU A 141 -7.01 6.39 14.44
N SER A 142 -7.06 5.07 14.21
CA SER A 142 -8.29 4.28 14.35
C SER A 142 -8.85 4.28 15.79
N GLN A 143 -7.99 4.48 16.78
CA GLN A 143 -8.33 4.47 18.21
C GLN A 143 -8.63 5.86 18.79
N THR A 144 -8.40 6.93 18.02
CA THR A 144 -8.46 8.32 18.51
C THR A 144 -9.85 8.75 19.02
N ASN A 145 -10.92 8.07 18.57
CA ASN A 145 -12.31 8.39 18.95
C ASN A 145 -12.90 7.46 20.04
N GLY A 146 -12.06 6.75 20.80
CA GLY A 146 -12.50 5.91 21.92
C GLY A 146 -13.14 4.58 21.53
N ASN A 147 -13.06 4.19 20.26
CA ASN A 147 -13.63 2.95 19.72
C ASN A 147 -12.57 1.83 19.60
N THR A 148 -11.73 1.64 20.62
CA THR A 148 -10.59 0.71 20.59
C THR A 148 -10.98 -0.72 20.23
N ASP A 149 -12.09 -1.22 20.78
CA ASP A 149 -12.55 -2.59 20.54
C ASP A 149 -13.02 -2.78 19.10
N VAL A 150 -13.78 -1.81 18.57
CA VAL A 150 -14.27 -1.83 17.18
C VAL A 150 -13.10 -1.68 16.20
N ALA A 151 -12.14 -0.82 16.50
CA ALA A 151 -10.93 -0.65 15.70
C ALA A 151 -10.10 -1.94 15.66
N THR A 152 -9.95 -2.61 16.80
CA THR A 152 -9.21 -3.89 16.88
C THR A 152 -9.94 -5.01 16.15
N LEU A 153 -11.27 -5.09 16.26
CA LEU A 153 -12.09 -6.04 15.51
C LEU A 153 -12.01 -5.78 13.99
N GLY A 154 -12.02 -4.51 13.58
CA GLY A 154 -11.84 -4.10 12.19
C GLY A 154 -10.47 -4.51 11.65
N LEU A 155 -9.40 -4.29 12.42
CA LEU A 155 -8.04 -4.73 12.08
C LEU A 155 -7.96 -6.25 11.95
N MET A 156 -8.48 -7.01 12.92
CA MET A 156 -8.50 -8.47 12.86
C MET A 156 -9.27 -8.99 11.65
N LEU A 157 -10.45 -8.42 11.38
CA LEU A 157 -11.27 -8.82 10.24
C LEU A 157 -10.57 -8.49 8.92
N GLY A 158 -10.00 -7.29 8.79
CA GLY A 158 -9.24 -6.89 7.61
C GLY A 158 -8.03 -7.80 7.38
N PHE A 159 -7.28 -8.13 8.44
CA PHE A 159 -6.16 -9.07 8.38
C PHE A 159 -6.60 -10.46 7.90
N VAL A 160 -7.68 -11.02 8.46
CA VAL A 160 -8.21 -12.32 8.04
C VAL A 160 -8.66 -12.29 6.58
N ILE A 161 -9.36 -11.24 6.15
CA ILE A 161 -9.78 -11.09 4.74
C ILE A 161 -8.57 -11.08 3.82
N MET A 162 -7.54 -10.30 4.15
CA MET A 162 -6.29 -10.25 3.37
C MET A 162 -5.58 -11.61 3.33
N MET A 163 -5.47 -12.30 4.46
CA MET A 163 -4.86 -13.64 4.51
C MET A 163 -5.65 -14.67 3.69
N VAL A 164 -6.98 -14.58 3.68
CA VAL A 164 -7.82 -15.44 2.84
C VAL A 164 -7.60 -15.13 1.37
N MET A 165 -7.50 -13.85 1.00
CA MET A 165 -7.22 -13.44 -0.37
C MET A 165 -5.86 -13.93 -0.86
N ASP A 166 -4.81 -13.78 -0.06
CA ASP A 166 -3.45 -14.27 -0.34
C ASP A 166 -3.46 -15.79 -0.63
N VAL A 167 -3.98 -16.58 0.31
CA VAL A 167 -4.03 -18.04 0.18
C VAL A 167 -4.95 -18.52 -0.95
N ALA A 168 -6.06 -17.83 -1.21
CA ALA A 168 -7.03 -18.24 -2.22
C ALA A 168 -6.61 -17.85 -3.64
N LEU A 169 -5.84 -16.77 -3.80
CA LEU A 169 -5.46 -16.21 -5.11
C LEU A 169 -4.05 -16.59 -5.54
N GLY A 170 -3.16 -17.07 -4.67
CA GLY A 170 -1.90 -17.67 -5.11
C GLY A 170 -0.85 -17.80 -4.03
#